data_AF-A0A7V6W6C2-F1
#
_entry.id   AF-A0A7V6W6C2-F1
#
_cell.length_a   1.000
_cell.length_b   1.000
_cell.length_c   1.000
_cell.angle_alpha   90.00
_cell.angle_beta   90.00
_cell.angle_gamma   90.00
#
_symmetry.space_group_name_H-M   'P 1'
#
loop_
_entity.id
_entity.type
_entity.pdbx_description
1 polymer ?
#
loop_
_entity_poly.entity_id
_entity_poly.type
_entity_poly.pdbx_seq_one_letter_code
_entity_poly.pdbx_strand_id
1 'polypeptide(L)'
;ETGNGTSKLATGIEFPDVDDLFPDQDTVIVYNMFGIGAVDANPNYKGAEYAYNQRWFSPEEAIIGGAKFASEAYINHPTYKQDTLYKMRWNPGNPGKHQYATDIGWAVKQVPRIECLYNEINSCILRFDIPRYLE
;
A
#
# COMPACT_ATOMS: atom_id res chain seq x y z
N GLU A 1 -1.85 -6.77 -3.12
CA GLU A 1 -2.52 -6.13 -1.97
C GLU A 1 -3.91 -6.69 -1.63
N THR A 2 -4.94 -6.57 -2.48
CA THR A 2 -6.33 -6.87 -2.07
C THR A 2 -6.90 -8.21 -2.53
N GLY A 3 -6.11 -9.07 -3.19
CA GLY A 3 -6.64 -10.32 -3.77
C GLY A 3 -7.73 -10.08 -4.82
N ASN A 4 -7.53 -9.09 -5.70
CA ASN A 4 -8.55 -8.62 -6.66
C ASN A 4 -9.79 -7.98 -5.99
N GLY A 5 -9.58 -7.23 -4.92
CA GLY A 5 -10.65 -6.50 -4.22
C GLY A 5 -11.47 -7.35 -3.25
N THR A 6 -11.01 -8.57 -2.93
CA THR A 6 -11.75 -9.52 -2.09
C THR A 6 -11.20 -9.66 -0.67
N SER A 7 -10.05 -9.03 -0.37
CA SER A 7 -9.49 -9.06 0.98
C SER A 7 -10.41 -8.33 1.96
N LYS A 8 -10.49 -8.85 3.20
CA LYS A 8 -11.32 -8.24 4.26
C LYS A 8 -11.02 -6.75 4.44
N LEU A 9 -9.74 -6.38 4.44
CA LEU A 9 -9.31 -4.98 4.53
C LEU A 9 -9.81 -4.11 3.37
N ALA A 10 -9.90 -4.65 2.15
CA ALA A 10 -10.38 -3.91 0.98
C ALA A 10 -11.91 -3.83 0.93
N THR A 11 -12.61 -4.88 1.36
CA THR A 11 -14.08 -4.91 1.40
C THR A 11 -14.69 -4.22 2.61
N GLY A 12 -13.85 -3.86 3.59
CA GLY A 12 -14.26 -3.21 4.83
C GLY A 12 -14.19 -4.15 6.04
N ILE A 13 -13.70 -3.62 7.16
CA ILE A 13 -13.66 -4.30 8.46
C ILE A 13 -14.35 -3.38 9.49
N GLU A 14 -15.25 -3.93 10.29
CA GLU A 14 -15.77 -3.22 11.48
C GLU A 14 -14.65 -3.05 12.50
N PHE A 15 -14.46 -1.81 12.95
CA PHE A 15 -13.45 -1.44 13.95
C PHE A 15 -14.09 -0.58 15.05
N PRO A 16 -13.67 -0.70 16.33
CA PRO A 16 -14.22 0.11 17.40
C PRO A 16 -14.03 1.62 17.16
N ASP A 17 -15.08 2.40 17.41
CA ASP A 17 -15.00 3.87 17.38
C ASP A 17 -14.39 4.41 18.69
N VAL A 18 -13.08 4.26 18.82
CA VAL A 18 -12.34 4.62 20.04
C VAL A 18 -12.23 6.13 20.28
N ASP A 19 -12.56 6.95 19.27
CA ASP A 19 -12.46 8.41 19.34
C ASP A 19 -13.84 9.10 19.41
N ASP A 20 -14.93 8.33 19.48
CA ASP A 20 -16.32 8.84 19.51
C ASP A 20 -16.62 9.79 18.33
N LEU A 21 -16.20 9.37 17.12
CA LEU A 21 -16.42 10.14 15.89
C LEU A 21 -17.83 9.97 15.31
N PHE A 22 -18.48 8.86 15.63
CA PHE A 22 -19.79 8.46 15.13
C PHE A 22 -20.74 8.33 16.31
N PRO A 23 -21.39 9.43 16.73
CA PRO A 23 -22.38 9.40 17.80
C PRO A 23 -23.41 8.31 17.53
N ASP A 24 -23.75 7.55 18.57
CA ASP A 24 -24.69 6.43 18.55
C ASP A 24 -24.17 5.14 17.87
N GLN A 25 -22.86 5.00 17.66
CA GLN A 25 -22.23 3.78 17.13
C GLN A 25 -21.03 3.32 17.97
N ASP A 26 -20.97 2.03 18.31
CA ASP A 26 -19.80 1.44 19.00
C ASP A 26 -18.65 1.11 18.01
N THR A 27 -18.98 0.98 16.73
CA THR A 27 -18.05 0.57 15.66
C THR A 27 -18.31 1.34 14.37
N VAL A 28 -17.27 1.41 13.54
CA VAL A 28 -17.31 1.96 12.19
C VAL A 28 -16.62 1.01 11.21
N ILE A 29 -17.07 0.99 9.95
CA ILE A 29 -16.40 0.25 8.89
C ILE A 29 -15.21 1.05 8.38
N VAL A 30 -14.04 0.42 8.34
CA VAL A 30 -12.80 1.00 7.80
C VAL A 30 -12.28 0.20 6.63
N TYR A 31 -11.59 0.89 5.71
CA TYR A 31 -11.08 0.33 4.47
C TYR A 31 -9.57 0.53 4.34
N ASN A 32 -8.85 -0.47 3.84
CA ASN A 32 -7.41 -0.40 3.59
C ASN A 32 -7.06 -1.15 2.29
N MET A 33 -6.91 -0.39 1.21
CA MET A 33 -6.71 -0.94 -0.14
C MET A 33 -5.29 -1.44 -0.41
N PHE A 34 -4.33 -1.10 0.45
CA PHE A 34 -2.91 -1.32 0.19
C PHE A 34 -2.24 -2.15 1.29
N GLY A 35 -3.01 -2.68 2.24
CA GLY A 35 -2.49 -3.46 3.36
C GLY A 35 -1.56 -2.67 4.28
N ILE A 36 -1.70 -1.34 4.33
CA ILE A 36 -0.75 -0.47 5.05
C ILE A 36 -0.92 -0.70 6.55
N GLY A 37 0.19 -0.97 7.25
CA GLY A 37 0.19 -1.28 8.68
C GLY A 37 -0.31 -2.69 9.02
N ALA A 38 -0.60 -3.55 8.04
CA ALA A 38 -1.02 -4.93 8.27
C ALA A 38 0.17 -5.83 8.64
N VAL A 39 0.49 -5.91 9.94
CA VAL A 39 1.60 -6.71 10.46
C VAL A 39 1.23 -8.21 10.50
N ASP A 40 2.15 -9.10 10.12
CA ASP A 40 1.95 -10.55 9.98
C ASP A 40 1.27 -11.23 11.19
N ALA A 41 1.53 -10.77 12.41
CA ALA A 41 0.94 -11.34 13.62
C ALA A 41 -0.59 -11.14 13.71
N ASN A 42 -1.11 -10.02 13.19
CA ASN A 42 -2.55 -9.74 13.15
C ASN A 42 -2.86 -8.70 12.05
N PRO A 43 -2.80 -9.11 10.77
CA PRO A 43 -2.81 -8.17 9.64
C PRO A 43 -4.14 -7.45 9.49
N ASN A 44 -5.26 -8.12 9.76
CA ASN A 44 -6.59 -7.52 9.68
C ASN A 44 -6.79 -6.46 10.75
N TYR A 45 -6.51 -6.78 12.02
CA TYR A 45 -6.69 -5.80 13.10
C TYR A 45 -5.73 -4.62 12.95
N LYS A 46 -4.45 -4.88 12.67
CA LYS A 46 -3.44 -3.81 12.54
C LYS A 46 -3.63 -2.96 11.29
N GLY A 47 -4.07 -3.56 10.19
CA GLY A 47 -4.46 -2.81 9.00
C GLY A 47 -5.71 -1.97 9.22
N ALA A 48 -6.69 -2.46 9.98
CA ALA A 48 -7.91 -1.71 10.33
C ALA A 48 -7.62 -0.58 11.33
N GLU A 49 -6.79 -0.82 12.35
CA GLU A 49 -6.30 0.20 13.29
C GLU A 49 -5.59 1.34 12.55
N TYR A 50 -4.73 1.02 11.58
CA TYR A 50 -4.10 2.03 10.73
C TYR A 50 -5.13 2.82 9.91
N ALA A 51 -6.06 2.14 9.24
CA ALA A 51 -7.10 2.77 8.44
C ALA A 51 -8.00 3.70 9.25
N TYR A 52 -8.41 3.27 10.45
CA TYR A 52 -9.17 4.07 11.39
C TYR A 52 -8.43 5.35 11.78
N ASN A 53 -7.15 5.24 12.13
CA ASN A 53 -6.31 6.39 12.48
C ASN A 53 -6.11 7.37 11.32
N GLN A 54 -6.17 6.87 10.08
CA GLN A 54 -6.12 7.69 8.87
C GLN A 54 -7.48 8.20 8.39
N ARG A 55 -8.57 7.86 9.10
CA ARG A 55 -9.96 8.21 8.76
C ARG A 55 -10.40 7.65 7.40
N TRP A 56 -10.04 6.41 7.09
CA TRP A 56 -10.44 5.73 5.87
C TRP A 56 -11.78 5.00 6.07
N PHE A 57 -12.86 5.77 6.14
CA PHE A 57 -14.23 5.28 6.40
C PHE A 57 -15.00 4.99 5.11
N SER A 58 -14.38 5.23 3.96
CA SER A 58 -14.90 4.88 2.64
C SER A 58 -13.79 4.26 1.76
N PRO A 59 -14.16 3.48 0.74
CA PRO A 59 -13.22 2.99 -0.26
C PRO A 59 -12.40 4.12 -0.92
N GLU A 60 -13.04 5.25 -1.21
CA GLU A 60 -12.44 6.40 -1.87
C GLU A 60 -11.34 7.03 -1.01
N GLU A 61 -11.61 7.23 0.29
CA GLU A 61 -10.61 7.73 1.24
C GLU A 61 -9.43 6.78 1.37
N ALA A 62 -9.68 5.46 1.41
CA ALA A 62 -8.63 4.46 1.48
C ALA A 62 -7.75 4.44 0.21
N ILE A 63 -8.34 4.66 -0.97
CA ILE A 63 -7.61 4.76 -2.24
C ILE A 63 -6.72 6.01 -2.22
N ILE A 64 -7.29 7.17 -1.91
CA ILE A 64 -6.57 8.46 -1.91
C ILE A 64 -5.47 8.45 -0.84
N GLY A 65 -5.79 8.04 0.39
CA GLY A 65 -4.86 7.99 1.50
C GLY A 65 -3.74 6.99 1.30
N GLY A 66 -4.04 5.82 0.75
CA GLY A 66 -3.00 4.84 0.44
C GLY A 66 -2.09 5.26 -0.73
N ALA A 67 -2.63 5.95 -1.74
CA ALA A 67 -1.82 6.56 -2.79
C ALA A 67 -0.89 7.65 -2.24
N LYS A 68 -1.40 8.49 -1.32
CA LYS A 68 -0.59 9.47 -0.58
C LYS A 68 0.53 8.79 0.19
N PHE A 69 0.24 7.72 0.93
CA PHE A 69 1.25 6.93 1.64
C PHE A 69 2.33 6.39 0.70
N ALA A 70 1.95 5.76 -0.41
CA ALA A 70 2.91 5.23 -1.38
C ALA A 70 3.82 6.33 -1.96
N SER A 71 3.25 7.51 -2.21
CA SER A 71 3.99 8.70 -2.64
C SER A 71 4.98 9.18 -1.57
N GLU A 72 4.49 9.54 -0.39
CA GLU A 72 5.29 10.22 0.64
C GLU A 72 6.30 9.30 1.32
N ALA A 73 5.92 8.05 1.58
CA ALA A 73 6.78 7.10 2.26
C ALA A 73 7.84 6.50 1.33
N TYR A 74 7.56 6.36 0.02
CA TYR A 74 8.46 5.66 -0.90
C TYR A 74 8.89 6.51 -2.09
N ILE A 75 7.97 6.80 -3.02
CA ILE A 75 8.31 7.33 -4.35
C ILE A 75 8.96 8.72 -4.24
N ASN A 76 8.32 9.63 -3.52
CA ASN A 76 8.73 11.02 -3.33
C ASN A 76 9.40 11.25 -1.97
N HIS A 77 9.77 10.18 -1.26
CA HIS A 77 10.42 10.30 0.04
C HIS A 77 11.75 11.07 -0.10
N PRO A 78 12.04 12.10 0.73
CA PRO A 78 13.20 12.97 0.55
C PRO A 78 14.54 12.23 0.56
N THR A 79 14.65 11.20 1.40
CA THR A 79 15.86 10.36 1.54
C THR A 79 15.83 9.11 0.65
N TYR A 80 14.84 8.23 0.81
CA TYR A 80 14.86 6.90 0.19
C TYR A 80 14.60 6.90 -1.33
N LYS A 81 13.73 7.78 -1.84
CA LYS A 81 13.40 7.90 -3.28
C LYS A 81 13.19 6.55 -3.98
N GLN A 82 12.34 5.72 -3.38
CA GLN A 82 12.04 4.38 -3.86
C GLN A 82 10.97 4.44 -4.95
N ASP A 83 11.35 4.96 -6.11
CA ASP A 83 10.48 5.29 -7.25
C ASP A 83 10.26 4.14 -8.26
N THR A 84 10.77 2.95 -7.96
CA THR A 84 10.47 1.72 -8.71
C THR A 84 10.01 0.62 -7.76
N LEU A 85 9.20 -0.32 -8.25
CA LEU A 85 8.78 -1.50 -7.48
C LEU A 85 9.98 -2.25 -6.86
N TYR A 86 11.08 -2.34 -7.61
CA TYR A 86 12.31 -2.95 -7.13
C TYR A 86 12.89 -2.18 -5.94
N LYS A 87 13.01 -0.86 -6.06
CA LYS A 87 13.52 -0.02 -4.96
C LYS A 87 12.60 -0.05 -3.75
N MET A 88 11.28 -0.01 -3.93
CA MET A 88 10.30 -0.15 -2.84
C MET A 88 10.47 -1.47 -2.09
N ARG A 89 10.71 -2.56 -2.81
CA ARG A 89 10.87 -3.87 -2.20
C ARG A 89 12.23 -4.05 -1.53
N TRP A 90 13.32 -3.65 -2.19
CA TRP A 90 14.67 -4.07 -1.80
C TRP A 90 15.53 -2.97 -1.19
N ASN A 91 15.21 -1.70 -1.47
CA ASN A 91 15.99 -0.53 -1.09
C ASN A 91 17.49 -0.68 -1.38
N PRO A 92 17.92 -0.71 -2.65
CA PRO A 92 19.32 -0.92 -3.02
C PRO A 92 20.28 0.13 -2.44
N GLY A 93 19.80 1.35 -2.16
CA GLY A 93 20.60 2.40 -1.52
C GLY A 93 20.85 2.18 -0.03
N ASN A 94 20.02 1.37 0.64
CA ASN A 94 20.22 0.94 2.03
C ASN A 94 19.59 -0.45 2.25
N PRO A 95 20.27 -1.53 1.83
CA PRO A 95 19.68 -2.87 1.77
C PRO A 95 19.11 -3.35 3.12
N GLY A 96 17.93 -3.98 3.07
CA GLY A 96 17.26 -4.53 4.26
C GLY A 96 16.58 -3.49 5.17
N LYS A 97 16.59 -2.21 4.78
CA LYS A 97 15.89 -1.13 5.49
C LYS A 97 14.73 -0.61 4.65
N HIS A 98 13.67 -0.15 5.32
CA HIS A 98 12.56 0.57 4.69
C HIS A 98 11.97 -0.16 3.46
N GLN A 99 11.59 -1.42 3.66
CA GLN A 99 11.02 -2.27 2.60
C GLN A 99 9.49 -2.24 2.67
N TYR A 100 8.84 -2.10 1.51
CA TYR A 100 7.37 -2.04 1.44
C TYR A 100 6.70 -3.33 1.90
N ALA A 101 7.31 -4.49 1.63
CA ALA A 101 6.74 -5.79 1.93
C ALA A 101 7.82 -6.80 2.33
N THR A 102 7.42 -7.81 3.10
CA THR A 102 8.25 -8.96 3.49
C THR A 102 8.30 -10.03 2.41
N ASP A 103 7.24 -10.19 1.60
CA ASP A 103 7.18 -11.15 0.50
C ASP A 103 8.26 -10.87 -0.55
N ILE A 104 9.19 -11.81 -0.73
CA ILE A 104 10.29 -11.71 -1.70
C ILE A 104 9.81 -11.56 -3.15
N GLY A 105 8.61 -12.06 -3.46
CA GLY A 105 8.00 -11.98 -4.79
C GLY A 105 7.17 -10.71 -5.02
N TRP A 106 7.05 -9.83 -4.02
CA TRP A 106 6.09 -8.71 -4.05
C TRP A 106 6.22 -7.83 -5.30
N ALA A 107 7.44 -7.45 -5.67
CA ALA A 107 7.68 -6.56 -6.81
C ALA A 107 7.25 -7.21 -8.14
N VAL A 108 7.53 -8.50 -8.31
CA VAL A 108 7.17 -9.25 -9.52
C VAL A 108 5.66 -9.47 -9.61
N LYS A 109 5.00 -9.72 -8.48
CA LYS A 109 3.55 -9.97 -8.42
C LYS A 109 2.70 -8.78 -8.87
N GLN A 110 3.23 -7.56 -8.86
CA GLN A 110 2.49 -6.38 -9.36
C GLN A 110 2.56 -6.23 -10.89
N VAL A 111 3.59 -6.81 -11.54
CA VAL A 111 3.91 -6.60 -12.96
C VAL A 111 2.75 -6.97 -13.89
N PRO A 112 2.07 -8.13 -13.77
CA PRO A 112 1.02 -8.51 -14.72
C PRO A 112 -0.13 -7.50 -14.75
N ARG A 113 -0.51 -6.93 -13.60
CA ARG A 113 -1.59 -5.94 -13.54
C ARG A 113 -1.17 -4.62 -14.18
N ILE A 114 0.08 -4.20 -13.97
CA ILE A 114 0.64 -3.01 -14.61
C ILE A 114 0.72 -3.21 -16.12
N GLU A 115 1.17 -4.37 -16.59
CA GLU A 115 1.21 -4.72 -18.01
C GLU A 115 -0.19 -4.67 -18.66
N CYS A 116 -1.23 -5.21 -17.99
CA CYS A 116 -2.61 -5.05 -18.45
C CYS A 116 -3.00 -3.58 -18.64
N LEU A 117 -2.68 -2.71 -17.67
CA LEU A 117 -2.99 -1.28 -17.78
C LEU A 117 -2.21 -0.60 -18.93
N TYR A 118 -0.96 -0.99 -19.16
CA TYR A 118 -0.17 -0.49 -20.29
C TYR A 118 -0.74 -0.96 -21.64
N ASN A 119 -1.32 -2.16 -21.71
CA ASN A 119 -1.99 -2.65 -22.92
C ASN A 119 -3.30 -1.92 -23.23
N GLU A 120 -3.88 -1.21 -22.26
CA GLU A 120 -5.10 -0.41 -22.44
C GLU A 120 -4.82 1.01 -22.96
N ILE A 121 -3.56 1.46 -23.00
CA ILE A 121 -3.18 2.81 -23.43
C ILE A 121 -2.41 2.80 -24.76
N ASN A 122 -2.77 3.73 -25.66
CA ASN A 122 -2.19 3.80 -27.01
C ASN A 122 -0.80 4.44 -27.07
N SER A 123 -0.41 5.20 -26.05
CA SER A 123 0.87 5.92 -26.00
C SER A 123 1.31 6.09 -24.55
N CYS A 124 2.56 5.73 -24.27
CA CYS A 124 3.21 6.00 -23.00
C CYS A 124 4.72 6.25 -23.20
N ILE A 125 5.31 7.01 -22.29
CA ILE A 125 6.77 7.15 -22.21
C ILE A 125 7.26 6.28 -21.05
N LEU A 126 7.94 5.19 -21.37
CA LEU A 126 8.52 4.31 -20.38
C LEU A 126 9.88 4.84 -19.92
N ARG A 127 10.04 5.00 -18.60
CA ARG A 127 11.31 5.35 -17.95
C ARG A 127 11.69 4.22 -17.01
N PHE A 128 12.94 3.78 -17.09
CA PHE A 128 13.45 2.69 -16.27
C PHE A 128 14.63 3.15 -15.44
N ASP A 129 14.70 2.66 -14.21
CA ASP A 129 15.85 2.76 -13.33
C ASP A 129 16.18 1.34 -12.84
N ILE A 130 17.37 0.87 -13.22
CA ILE A 130 17.83 -0.49 -12.97
C ILE A 130 19.06 -0.38 -12.06
N PRO A 131 18.99 -0.86 -10.80
CA PRO A 131 20.13 -0.82 -9.90
C PRO A 131 21.27 -1.69 -10.43
N ARG A 132 22.51 -1.20 -10.26
CA ARG A 132 23.73 -1.95 -10.57
C ARG A 132 24.50 -2.23 -9.29
N TYR A 133 24.79 -3.50 -9.07
CA TYR A 133 25.60 -3.96 -7.95
C TYR A 133 27.06 -4.09 -8.39
N LEU A 134 27.98 -3.90 -7.45
CA LEU A 134 29.39 -4.23 -7.69
C LEU A 134 29.51 -5.75 -7.79
N GLU A 135 30.25 -6.21 -8.78
CA GLU A 135 30.63 -7.61 -8.95
C GLU A 135 31.68 -8.04 -7.92
#